data_AF-A0A426DAB4-F1
#
_entry.id   AF-A0A426DAB4-F1
#
_cell.length_a   1.000
_cell.length_b   1.000
_cell.length_c   1.000
_cell.angle_alpha   90.00
_cell.angle_beta   90.00
_cell.angle_gamma   90.00
#
_symmetry.space_group_name_H-M   'P 1'
#
loop_
_entity.id
_entity.type
_entity.pdbx_description
1 polymer ?
#
loop_
_entity_poly.entity_id
_entity_poly.type
_entity_poly.pdbx_seq_one_letter_code
_entity_poly.pdbx_strand_id
1 'polypeptide(L)'
;MEIGPLSEWVGALAELIAVAVALFLPYYNERKALHQRLRRYKHIVEQTLNTAAANQLTADYRDFCSFVKITLQLDMDDTAVEILEVGQALITTVGDATTLSFDQLQTVGELRQQLANINA
;
A
#
# COMPACT_ATOMS: atom_id res chain seq x y z
N MET A 1 -42.44 -39.82 -1.27
CA MET A 1 -41.68 -38.62 -1.65
C MET A 1 -40.45 -39.14 -2.37
N GLU A 2 -40.48 -39.17 -3.70
CA GLU A 2 -39.33 -39.61 -4.48
C GLU A 2 -38.24 -38.55 -4.34
N ILE A 3 -37.08 -38.96 -3.83
CA ILE A 3 -35.91 -38.11 -3.77
C ILE A 3 -35.56 -37.79 -5.22
N GLY A 4 -35.64 -36.51 -5.61
CA GLY A 4 -35.35 -36.07 -6.98
C GLY A 4 -33.96 -36.53 -7.44
N PRO A 5 -33.74 -36.65 -8.77
CA PRO A 5 -32.49 -37.16 -9.31
C PRO A 5 -31.28 -36.37 -8.78
N LEU A 6 -30.16 -37.06 -8.58
CA LEU A 6 -28.92 -36.46 -8.06
C LEU A 6 -28.49 -35.19 -8.83
N SER A 7 -28.82 -35.11 -10.12
CA SER A 7 -28.56 -33.93 -10.96
C SER A 7 -29.28 -32.66 -10.50
N GLU A 8 -30.51 -32.76 -9.98
CA GLU A 8 -31.27 -31.60 -9.47
C GLU A 8 -30.66 -31.08 -8.17
N TRP A 9 -30.23 -31.98 -7.29
CA TRP A 9 -29.53 -31.61 -6.05
C TRP A 9 -28.18 -30.94 -6.34
N VAL A 10 -27.43 -31.46 -7.32
CA VAL A 10 -26.16 -30.86 -7.75
C VAL A 10 -26.41 -29.49 -8.40
N GLY A 11 -27.45 -29.35 -9.21
CA GLY A 11 -27.84 -28.08 -9.84
C GLY A 11 -28.19 -27.01 -8.80
N ALA A 12 -29.07 -27.34 -7.85
CA ALA A 12 -29.46 -26.42 -6.77
C ALA A 12 -28.27 -26.02 -5.88
N LEU A 13 -27.34 -26.95 -5.62
CA LEU A 13 -26.14 -26.69 -4.84
C LEU A 13 -25.15 -25.81 -5.61
N ALA A 14 -25.00 -26.04 -6.92
CA ALA A 14 -24.18 -25.19 -7.79
C ALA A 14 -24.75 -23.76 -7.88
N GLU A 15 -26.06 -23.62 -7.99
CA GLU A 15 -26.74 -22.32 -7.99
C GLU A 15 -26.53 -21.58 -6.66
N LEU A 16 -26.70 -22.26 -5.53
CA LEU A 16 -26.44 -21.68 -4.20
C LEU A 16 -24.98 -21.19 -4.09
N ILE A 17 -24.02 -22.01 -4.51
CA ILE A 17 -22.59 -21.62 -4.50
C ILE A 17 -22.35 -20.42 -5.44
N ALA A 18 -22.93 -20.41 -6.64
CA ALA A 18 -22.76 -19.30 -7.58
C ALA A 18 -23.29 -17.98 -7.01
N VAL A 19 -24.47 -18.01 -6.36
CA VAL A 19 -25.04 -16.85 -5.67
C VAL A 19 -24.14 -16.42 -4.51
N ALA A 20 -23.67 -17.35 -3.68
CA ALA A 20 -22.76 -17.05 -2.58
C ALA A 20 -21.48 -16.39 -3.09
N VAL A 21 -20.83 -16.95 -4.11
CA VAL A 21 -19.62 -16.38 -4.70
C VAL A 21 -19.91 -14.99 -5.28
N ALA A 22 -21.01 -14.80 -6.01
CA ALA A 22 -21.37 -13.49 -6.58
C ALA A 22 -21.55 -12.41 -5.50
N LEU A 23 -22.08 -12.77 -4.32
CA LEU A 23 -22.22 -11.86 -3.19
C LEU A 23 -20.87 -11.51 -2.53
N PHE A 24 -19.94 -12.46 -2.43
CA PHE A 24 -18.67 -12.26 -1.70
C PHE A 24 -17.47 -11.89 -2.58
N LEU A 25 -17.54 -12.11 -3.89
CA LEU A 25 -16.50 -11.74 -4.86
C LEU A 25 -16.15 -10.23 -4.84
N PRO A 26 -17.10 -9.28 -4.82
CA PRO A 26 -16.75 -7.85 -4.78
C PRO A 26 -15.94 -7.50 -3.53
N TYR A 27 -16.38 -7.99 -2.36
CA TYR A 27 -15.68 -7.77 -1.09
C TYR A 27 -14.25 -8.34 -1.09
N TYR A 28 -14.07 -9.55 -1.63
CA TYR A 28 -12.75 -10.15 -1.77
C TYR A 28 -11.85 -9.33 -2.70
N ASN A 29 -12.39 -8.86 -3.83
CA ASN A 29 -11.64 -8.08 -4.81
C ASN A 29 -11.22 -6.71 -4.25
N GLU A 30 -12.09 -6.02 -3.50
CA GLU A 30 -11.78 -4.77 -2.83
C GLU A 30 -10.63 -4.95 -1.82
N ARG A 31 -10.71 -5.98 -0.98
CA ARG A 31 -9.62 -6.31 -0.03
C ARG A 31 -8.31 -6.60 -0.75
N LYS A 32 -8.34 -7.37 -1.82
CA LYS A 32 -7.15 -7.68 -2.61
C LYS A 32 -6.55 -6.42 -3.25
N ALA A 33 -7.40 -5.54 -3.79
CA ALA A 33 -6.96 -4.27 -4.38
C ALA A 33 -6.33 -3.35 -3.34
N LEU A 34 -6.89 -3.28 -2.12
CA LEU A 34 -6.35 -2.53 -0.99
C LEU A 34 -4.93 -3.01 -0.63
N HIS A 35 -4.73 -4.32 -0.43
CA HIS A 35 -3.40 -4.86 -0.12
C HIS A 35 -2.38 -4.59 -1.24
N GLN A 36 -2.80 -4.70 -2.51
CA GLN A 36 -1.92 -4.39 -3.63
C GLN A 36 -1.53 -2.91 -3.66
N ARG A 37 -2.47 -2.01 -3.33
CA ARG A 37 -2.23 -0.57 -3.23
C ARG A 37 -1.25 -0.25 -2.10
N LEU A 38 -1.46 -0.81 -0.91
CA LEU A 38 -0.56 -0.65 0.25
C LEU A 38 0.87 -1.11 -0.08
N ARG A 39 1.02 -2.28 -0.69
CA ARG A 39 2.33 -2.78 -1.13
C ARG A 39 3.03 -1.85 -2.10
N ARG A 40 2.30 -1.26 -3.05
CA ARG A 40 2.87 -0.29 -4.00
C ARG A 40 3.32 0.97 -3.28
N TYR A 41 2.54 1.49 -2.34
CA TYR A 41 2.90 2.68 -1.57
C TYR A 41 4.14 2.43 -0.71
N LYS A 42 4.16 1.31 0.02
CA LYS A 42 5.32 0.89 0.79
C LYS A 42 6.57 0.80 -0.09
N HIS A 43 6.45 0.19 -1.26
CA HIS A 43 7.56 0.05 -2.19
C HIS A 43 8.10 1.40 -2.70
N ILE A 44 7.21 2.33 -3.05
CA ILE A 44 7.62 3.68 -3.51
C ILE A 44 8.37 4.41 -2.39
N VAL A 45 7.81 4.44 -1.17
CA VAL A 45 8.45 5.09 -0.02
C VAL A 45 9.79 4.43 0.33
N GLU A 46 9.84 3.10 0.32
CA GLU A 46 11.07 2.35 0.58
C GLU A 46 12.16 2.63 -0.46
N GLN A 47 11.82 2.65 -1.75
CA GLN A 47 12.76 2.97 -2.81
C GLN A 47 13.34 4.37 -2.63
N THR A 48 12.51 5.38 -2.35
CA THR A 48 12.98 6.76 -2.15
C THR A 48 13.78 6.91 -0.86
N LEU A 49 13.41 6.20 0.21
CA LEU A 49 14.24 6.15 1.43
C LEU A 49 15.62 5.54 1.16
N ASN A 50 15.70 4.50 0.35
CA ASN A 50 16.96 3.85 0.00
C ASN A 50 17.86 4.76 -0.85
N THR A 51 17.30 5.49 -1.81
CA THR A 51 18.07 6.47 -2.61
C THR A 51 18.51 7.67 -1.77
N ALA A 52 17.64 8.16 -0.88
CA ALA A 52 18.00 9.20 0.09
C ALA A 52 19.12 8.74 1.04
N ALA A 53 19.05 7.52 1.58
CA ALA A 53 20.09 6.95 2.43
C ALA A 53 21.44 6.79 1.71
N ALA A 54 21.42 6.57 0.38
CA ALA A 54 22.61 6.55 -0.47
C ALA A 54 23.10 7.96 -0.88
N ASN A 55 22.44 9.02 -0.39
CA ASN A 55 22.69 10.41 -0.77
C ASN A 55 22.57 10.68 -2.28
N GLN A 56 21.69 9.93 -2.96
CA GLN A 56 21.40 10.04 -4.39
C GLN A 56 20.02 10.66 -4.58
N LEU A 57 19.94 11.97 -4.38
CA LEU A 57 18.71 12.74 -4.60
C LEU A 57 18.52 12.97 -6.10
N THR A 58 17.84 12.02 -6.76
CA THR A 58 17.53 12.07 -8.20
C THR A 58 16.29 12.92 -8.50
N ALA A 59 16.03 13.18 -9.78
CA ALA A 59 14.81 13.85 -10.24
C ALA A 59 13.53 13.14 -9.74
N ASP A 60 13.60 11.84 -9.50
CA ASP A 60 12.50 11.01 -8.97
C ASP A 60 12.02 11.47 -7.59
N TYR A 61 12.87 12.17 -6.82
CA TYR A 61 12.50 12.70 -5.50
C TYR A 61 11.41 13.78 -5.59
N ARG A 62 11.40 14.60 -6.65
CA ARG A 62 10.34 15.60 -6.85
C ARG A 62 9.00 14.95 -7.20
N ASP A 63 9.05 13.88 -8.00
CA ASP A 63 7.87 13.10 -8.36
C ASP A 63 7.32 12.38 -7.13
N PHE A 64 8.20 11.85 -6.27
CA PHE A 64 7.84 11.32 -4.95
C PHE A 64 7.16 12.37 -4.06
N CYS A 65 7.70 13.59 -3.98
CA CYS A 65 7.08 14.67 -3.22
C CYS A 65 5.65 14.95 -3.67
N SER A 66 5.44 14.99 -4.99
CA SER A 66 4.12 15.20 -5.58
C SER A 66 3.20 14.02 -5.29
N PHE A 67 3.70 12.79 -5.43
CA PHE A 67 2.98 11.57 -5.12
C PHE A 67 2.48 11.55 -3.67
N VAL A 68 3.35 11.79 -2.68
CA VAL A 68 2.97 11.79 -1.26
C VAL A 68 1.92 12.85 -0.97
N LYS A 69 2.12 14.09 -1.44
CA LYS A 69 1.18 15.20 -1.21
C LYS A 69 -0.20 14.95 -1.81
N ILE A 70 -0.27 14.46 -3.04
CA ILE A 70 -1.54 14.17 -3.72
C ILE A 70 -2.22 12.98 -3.04
N THR A 71 -1.45 11.95 -2.68
CA THR A 71 -2.01 10.70 -2.17
C THR A 71 -2.55 10.86 -0.75
N LEU A 72 -1.90 11.65 0.11
CA LEU A 72 -2.39 11.98 1.47
C LEU A 72 -3.72 12.75 1.49
N GLN A 73 -4.10 13.40 0.39
CA GLN A 73 -5.38 14.11 0.28
C GLN A 73 -6.55 13.20 -0.07
N LEU A 74 -6.28 11.95 -0.44
CA LEU A 74 -7.30 10.97 -0.76
C LEU A 74 -7.84 10.35 0.52
N ASP A 75 -9.12 9.95 0.51
CA ASP A 75 -9.67 9.11 1.56
C ASP A 75 -9.01 7.72 1.49
N MET A 76 -8.28 7.34 2.54
CA MET A 76 -7.45 6.12 2.59
C MET A 76 -7.62 5.38 3.90
N ASP A 77 -7.30 4.10 3.87
CA ASP A 77 -7.17 3.27 5.07
C ASP A 77 -5.99 3.73 5.95
N ASP A 78 -6.07 3.50 7.26
CA ASP A 78 -5.12 3.99 8.27
C ASP A 78 -3.68 3.55 7.98
N THR A 79 -3.49 2.31 7.52
CA THR A 79 -2.17 1.79 7.14
C THR A 79 -1.57 2.53 5.95
N ALA A 80 -2.39 2.99 4.99
CA ALA A 80 -1.90 3.79 3.87
C ALA A 80 -1.43 5.16 4.35
N VAL A 81 -2.18 5.76 5.28
CA VAL A 81 -1.81 7.03 5.92
C VAL A 81 -0.47 6.88 6.64
N GLU A 82 -0.31 5.85 7.46
CA GLU A 82 0.93 5.59 8.21
C GLU A 82 2.16 5.46 7.27
N ILE A 83 2.03 4.72 6.16
CA ILE A 83 3.09 4.60 5.15
C ILE A 83 3.45 5.96 4.54
N LEU A 84 2.43 6.77 4.22
CA LEU A 84 2.63 8.07 3.58
C LEU A 84 3.12 9.14 4.55
N GLU A 85 2.82 9.04 5.83
CA GLU A 85 3.38 9.88 6.89
C GLU A 85 4.89 9.68 7.01
N VAL A 86 5.39 8.44 6.88
CA VAL A 86 6.84 8.19 6.77
C VAL A 86 7.42 8.88 5.52
N GLY A 87 6.69 8.84 4.41
CA GLY A 87 7.07 9.58 3.19
C GLY A 87 7.10 11.09 3.39
N GLN A 88 6.13 11.65 4.12
CA GLN A 88 6.05 13.07 4.44
C GLN A 88 7.15 13.50 5.42
N ALA A 89 7.50 12.65 6.39
CA ALA A 89 8.63 12.84 7.27
C ALA A 89 9.94 12.89 6.47
N LEU A 90 10.13 11.96 5.53
CA LEU A 90 11.28 11.98 4.61
C LEU A 90 11.35 13.29 3.83
N ILE A 91 10.22 13.75 3.29
CA ILE A 91 10.16 15.02 2.54
C ILE A 91 10.61 16.19 3.42
N THR A 92 10.19 16.18 4.68
CA THR A 92 10.53 17.23 5.64
C THR A 92 12.01 17.16 6.04
N THR A 93 12.58 15.95 6.19
CA THR A 93 14.00 15.74 6.51
C THR A 93 14.92 16.16 5.37
N VAL A 94 14.57 15.82 4.12
CA VAL A 94 15.38 16.13 2.94
C VAL A 94 15.19 17.59 2.50
N GLY A 95 13.97 18.11 2.55
CA GLY A 95 13.65 19.47 2.10
C GLY A 95 14.05 19.71 0.65
N ASP A 96 14.72 20.85 0.41
CA ASP A 96 15.29 21.24 -0.89
C ASP A 96 16.79 20.94 -0.99
N ALA A 97 17.35 20.16 -0.07
CA ALA A 97 18.78 19.87 -0.04
C ALA A 97 19.18 19.02 -1.25
N THR A 98 20.36 19.28 -1.83
CA THR A 98 20.96 18.44 -2.89
C THR A 98 21.83 17.32 -2.33
N THR A 99 22.23 17.44 -1.06
CA THR A 99 23.00 16.47 -0.30
C THR A 99 22.56 16.47 1.15
N LEU A 100 22.46 15.30 1.77
CA LEU A 100 22.06 15.14 3.16
C LEU A 100 23.24 15.22 4.11
N SER A 101 23.03 15.91 5.23
CA SER A 101 23.93 15.92 6.38
C SER A 101 23.91 14.57 7.12
N PHE A 102 24.89 14.35 7.99
CA PHE A 102 24.97 13.14 8.82
C PHE A 102 23.70 12.92 9.67
N ASP A 103 23.19 13.98 10.29
CA ASP A 103 21.98 13.91 11.13
C ASP A 103 20.73 13.59 10.31
N GLN A 104 20.64 14.13 9.09
CA GLN A 104 19.57 13.79 8.15
C GLN A 104 19.66 12.33 7.70
N LEU A 105 20.85 11.81 7.43
CA LEU A 105 21.04 10.40 7.07
C LEU A 105 20.67 9.46 8.23
N GLN A 106 20.98 9.82 9.46
CA GLN A 106 20.55 9.05 10.64
C GLN A 106 19.01 9.03 10.73
N THR A 107 18.37 10.19 10.57
CA THR A 107 16.91 10.30 10.57
C THR A 107 16.28 9.45 9.46
N VAL A 108 16.86 9.46 8.25
CA VAL A 108 16.42 8.60 7.15
C VAL A 108 16.55 7.11 7.51
N GLY A 109 17.61 6.72 8.23
CA GLY A 109 17.76 5.37 8.76
C GLY A 109 16.64 4.98 9.74
N GLU A 110 16.25 5.89 10.63
CA GLU A 110 15.14 5.69 11.58
C GLU A 110 13.80 5.55 10.84
N LEU A 111 13.55 6.38 9.83
CA LEU A 111 12.35 6.31 8.98
C LEU A 111 12.26 4.97 8.22
N ARG A 112 13.40 4.41 7.78
CA ARG A 112 13.44 3.06 7.19
C ARG A 112 13.00 1.98 8.19
N GLN A 113 13.45 2.08 9.43
CA GLN A 113 13.06 1.12 10.46
C GLN A 113 11.57 1.24 10.80
N GLN A 114 11.04 2.46 10.85
CA GLN A 114 9.61 2.71 11.03
C GLN A 114 8.79 2.08 9.90
N LEU A 115 9.16 2.30 8.64
CA LEU A 115 8.49 1.70 7.48
C LEU A 115 8.52 0.16 7.51
N ALA A 116 9.63 -0.42 7.98
CA ALA A 116 9.77 -1.88 8.10
C ALA A 116 8.77 -2.48 9.11
N ASN A 117 8.45 -1.74 10.17
CA ASN A 117 7.53 -2.20 11.22
C ASN A 117 6.04 -2.09 10.84
N ILE A 118 5.70 -1.36 9.76
CA ILE A 118 4.32 -1.24 9.29
C ILE A 118 3.90 -2.53 8.57
N ASN A 119 2.84 -3.18 9.06
CA ASN A 119 2.25 -4.37 8.46
C ASN A 119 1.35 -3.97 7.28
N ALA A 120 1.76 -4.29 6.06
CA ALA A 120 1.09 -3.94 4.79
C ALA A 120 0.84 -5.16 3.89
#